data_AF-A0A956L3V8-F1
#
_entry.id   AF-A0A956L3V8-F1
#
_cell.length_a   1.000
_cell.length_b   1.000
_cell.length_c   1.000
_cell.angle_alpha   90.00
_cell.angle_beta   90.00
_cell.angle_gamma   90.00
#
_symmetry.space_group_name_H-M   'P 1'
#
loop_
_entity.id
_entity.type
_entity.pdbx_description
1 polymer ?
#
loop_
_entity_poly.entity_id
_entity_poly.type
_entity_poly.pdbx_seq_one_letter_code
_entity_poly.pdbx_strand_id
1 'polypeptide(L)'
;MHFDESISFGAFALAWLDERKEEHRTNELARSTWYSYRRSVTGVLVPLLGSVPLAEVDVVALRELRKATVEIPARGNQALDIARRILLEAERRGLRPRGSTPSRQVRRHPELASTNPAAPEAIRDVCEVCQQVRAGELDVCHPNLAAMFELIALTGARLSEIRDLEWSCVRLDEGAHGVLRLRRHKTVRRIGEKRIV
;
A
#
# COMPACT_ATOMS: atom_id res chain seq x y z
N MET A 1 -22.63 -19.99 -25.17
CA MET A 1 -21.60 -18.97 -24.87
C MET A 1 -20.27 -19.67 -24.97
N HIS A 2 -19.50 -19.43 -26.03
CA HIS A 2 -18.12 -19.90 -26.09
C HIS A 2 -17.28 -18.95 -25.22
N PHE A 3 -16.85 -19.45 -24.07
CA PHE A 3 -15.79 -18.81 -23.31
C PHE A 3 -14.48 -19.09 -24.05
N ASP A 4 -13.59 -18.12 -24.14
CA ASP A 4 -12.25 -18.37 -24.68
C ASP A 4 -11.50 -19.25 -23.67
N GLU A 5 -11.61 -20.56 -23.85
CA GLU A 5 -11.01 -21.58 -22.99
C GLU A 5 -9.47 -21.53 -22.98
N SER A 6 -8.86 -20.72 -23.85
CA SER A 6 -7.41 -20.70 -24.05
C SER A 6 -6.63 -19.71 -23.19
N ILE A 7 -7.29 -18.69 -22.59
CA ILE A 7 -6.55 -17.68 -21.82
C ILE A 7 -6.19 -18.18 -20.43
N SER A 8 -4.89 -18.19 -20.13
CA SER A 8 -4.40 -18.50 -18.78
C SER A 8 -4.60 -17.30 -17.83
N PHE A 9 -4.69 -17.58 -16.53
CA PHE A 9 -4.74 -16.54 -15.50
C PHE A 9 -3.54 -15.61 -15.61
N GLY A 10 -2.34 -16.15 -15.88
CA GLY A 10 -1.11 -15.35 -15.98
C GLY A 10 -1.16 -14.35 -17.13
N ALA A 11 -1.60 -14.80 -18.32
CA ALA A 11 -1.73 -13.93 -19.48
C ALA A 11 -2.72 -12.78 -19.21
N PHE A 12 -3.89 -13.11 -18.65
CA PHE A 12 -4.88 -12.09 -18.31
C PHE A 12 -4.42 -11.16 -17.18
N ALA A 13 -3.74 -11.68 -16.15
CA ALA A 13 -3.23 -10.89 -15.04
C ALA A 13 -2.15 -9.88 -15.47
N LEU A 14 -1.30 -10.24 -16.44
CA LEU A 14 -0.29 -9.35 -17.01
C LEU A 14 -0.93 -8.26 -17.88
N ALA A 15 -1.88 -8.62 -18.75
CA ALA A 15 -2.64 -7.64 -19.53
C ALA A 15 -3.40 -6.67 -18.60
N TRP A 16 -4.04 -7.19 -17.56
CA TRP A 16 -4.68 -6.40 -16.51
C TRP A 16 -3.70 -5.44 -15.83
N LEU A 17 -2.47 -5.88 -15.55
CA LEU A 17 -1.44 -5.05 -14.91
C LEU A 17 -0.95 -3.93 -15.84
N ASP A 18 -0.86 -4.19 -17.15
CA ASP A 18 -0.46 -3.19 -18.15
C ASP A 18 -1.52 -2.08 -18.29
N GLU A 19 -2.81 -2.40 -18.21
CA GLU A 19 -3.86 -1.38 -18.14
C GLU A 19 -3.71 -0.50 -16.89
N ARG A 20 -3.47 -1.11 -15.71
CA ARG A 20 -3.24 -0.36 -14.46
C ARG A 20 -1.96 0.48 -14.52
N LYS A 21 -0.99 0.11 -15.36
CA LYS A 21 0.23 0.90 -15.60
C LYS A 21 -0.11 2.17 -16.36
N GLU A 22 -1.04 2.11 -17.31
CA GLU A 22 -1.50 3.31 -18.02
C GLU A 22 -2.30 4.24 -17.10
N GLU A 23 -3.21 3.70 -16.29
CA GLU A 23 -3.92 4.47 -15.25
C GLU A 23 -2.96 5.14 -14.26
N HIS A 24 -1.83 4.49 -13.97
CA HIS A 24 -0.79 5.10 -13.15
C HIS A 24 -0.12 6.29 -13.88
N ARG A 25 0.17 6.17 -15.17
CA ARG A 25 0.74 7.26 -15.98
C ARG A 25 -0.20 8.46 -16.08
N THR A 26 -1.50 8.23 -16.16
CA THR A 26 -2.53 9.29 -16.21
C THR A 26 -2.91 9.86 -14.83
N ASN A 27 -2.25 9.41 -13.75
CA ASN A 27 -2.53 9.76 -12.35
C ASN A 27 -3.92 9.36 -11.83
N GLU A 28 -4.64 8.48 -12.53
CA GLU A 28 -5.90 7.88 -12.06
C GLU A 28 -5.65 6.81 -11.00
N LEU A 29 -4.48 6.15 -11.05
CA LEU A 29 -4.02 5.18 -10.06
C LEU A 29 -2.79 5.68 -9.31
N ALA A 30 -2.86 5.66 -7.98
CA ALA A 30 -1.73 6.02 -7.13
C ALA A 30 -0.52 5.12 -7.40
N ARG A 31 0.68 5.75 -7.46
CA ARG A 31 1.97 5.07 -7.67
C ARG A 31 2.16 3.86 -6.74
N SER A 32 1.89 4.04 -5.45
CA SER A 32 2.02 2.97 -4.44
C SER A 32 1.08 1.80 -4.70
N THR A 33 -0.14 2.07 -5.15
CA THR A 33 -1.12 1.04 -5.52
C THR A 33 -0.64 0.23 -6.73
N TRP A 34 -0.13 0.90 -7.78
CA TRP A 34 0.42 0.20 -8.94
C TRP A 34 1.61 -0.70 -8.58
N TYR A 35 2.57 -0.21 -7.77
CA TYR A 35 3.68 -1.05 -7.32
C TYR A 35 3.22 -2.25 -6.49
N SER A 36 2.18 -2.07 -5.67
CA SER A 36 1.58 -3.17 -4.92
C SER A 36 0.98 -4.21 -5.86
N TYR A 37 0.23 -3.79 -6.88
CA TYR A 37 -0.32 -4.68 -7.90
C TYR A 37 0.78 -5.42 -8.64
N ARG A 38 1.78 -4.69 -9.16
CA ARG A 38 2.92 -5.28 -9.87
C ARG A 38 3.60 -6.35 -9.02
N ARG A 39 3.96 -6.03 -7.78
CA ARG A 39 4.68 -6.96 -6.89
C ARG A 39 3.88 -8.24 -6.63
N SER A 40 2.59 -8.13 -6.35
CA SER A 40 1.75 -9.31 -6.11
C SER A 40 1.51 -10.12 -7.38
N VAL A 41 1.25 -9.46 -8.52
CA VAL A 41 1.04 -10.14 -9.80
C VAL A 41 2.29 -10.90 -10.22
N THR A 42 3.44 -10.22 -10.33
CA THR A 42 4.66 -10.84 -10.85
C THR A 42 5.35 -11.76 -9.84
N GLY A 43 5.25 -11.46 -8.54
CA GLY A 43 6.00 -12.15 -7.49
C GLY A 43 5.23 -13.24 -6.75
N VAL A 44 3.90 -13.30 -6.88
CA VAL A 44 3.08 -14.30 -6.17
C VAL A 44 2.08 -14.95 -7.10
N LEU A 45 1.25 -14.17 -7.79
CA LEU A 45 0.11 -14.70 -8.54
C LEU A 45 0.51 -15.42 -9.82
N VAL A 46 1.35 -14.82 -10.67
CA VAL A 46 1.83 -15.46 -11.90
C VAL A 46 2.65 -16.73 -11.60
N PRO A 47 3.59 -16.74 -10.63
CA PRO A 47 4.31 -17.96 -10.29
C PRO A 47 3.42 -19.12 -9.83
N LEU A 48 2.31 -18.84 -9.14
CA LEU A 48 1.47 -19.89 -8.53
C LEU A 48 0.23 -20.26 -9.35
N LEU A 49 -0.36 -19.30 -10.07
CA LEU A 49 -1.61 -19.47 -10.81
C LEU A 49 -1.43 -19.25 -12.32
N GLY A 50 -0.25 -18.82 -12.78
CA GLY A 50 -0.07 -18.29 -14.13
C GLY A 50 -0.44 -19.25 -15.26
N SER A 51 -0.21 -20.55 -15.08
CA SER A 51 -0.54 -21.60 -16.04
C SER A 51 -1.99 -22.10 -15.95
N VAL A 52 -2.70 -21.78 -14.86
CA VAL A 52 -4.08 -22.25 -14.66
C VAL A 52 -5.00 -21.54 -15.68
N PRO A 53 -5.87 -22.26 -16.40
CA PRO A 53 -6.87 -21.64 -17.26
C PRO A 53 -7.70 -20.62 -16.47
N LEU A 54 -7.91 -19.44 -17.03
CA LEU A 54 -8.58 -18.35 -16.33
C LEU A 54 -9.96 -18.79 -15.84
N ALA A 55 -10.72 -19.51 -16.67
CA ALA A 55 -12.04 -20.05 -16.37
C ALA A 55 -12.05 -21.06 -15.19
N GLU A 56 -10.94 -21.78 -14.99
CA GLU A 56 -10.80 -22.86 -14.00
C GLU A 56 -10.25 -22.39 -12.65
N VAL A 57 -9.82 -21.13 -12.51
CA VAL A 57 -9.30 -20.65 -11.21
C VAL A 57 -10.45 -20.60 -10.19
N ASP A 58 -10.52 -21.63 -9.36
CA ASP A 58 -11.61 -21.90 -8.42
C ASP A 58 -11.17 -21.69 -6.94
N VAL A 59 -11.97 -22.20 -6.00
CA VAL A 59 -11.65 -22.13 -4.57
C VAL A 59 -10.41 -22.96 -4.23
N VAL A 60 -10.21 -24.10 -4.91
CA VAL A 60 -9.07 -25.00 -4.68
C VAL A 60 -7.77 -24.29 -5.07
N ALA A 61 -7.73 -23.67 -6.25
CA ALA A 61 -6.59 -22.88 -6.71
C ALA A 61 -6.24 -21.75 -5.72
N LEU A 62 -7.24 -21.03 -5.19
CA LEU A 62 -7.02 -19.98 -4.19
C LEU A 62 -6.59 -20.52 -2.81
N ARG A 63 -6.99 -21.74 -2.43
CA ARG A 63 -6.50 -22.41 -1.21
C ARG A 63 -5.04 -22.82 -1.34
N GLU A 64 -4.62 -23.31 -2.50
CA GLU A 64 -3.21 -23.62 -2.78
C GLU A 64 -2.36 -22.34 -2.78
N LEU A 65 -2.85 -21.26 -3.40
CA LEU A 65 -2.22 -19.93 -3.28
C LEU A 65 -2.03 -19.54 -1.81
N ARG A 66 -3.08 -19.65 -0.98
CA ARG A 66 -2.99 -19.35 0.44
C ARG A 66 -1.95 -20.24 1.13
N LYS A 67 -1.96 -21.55 0.88
CA LYS A 67 -1.02 -22.51 1.49
C LYS A 67 0.43 -22.16 1.13
N ALA A 68 0.70 -21.85 -0.14
CA ALA A 68 2.02 -21.47 -0.63
C ALA A 68 2.55 -20.16 -0.01
N THR A 69 1.68 -19.30 0.51
CA THR A 69 2.06 -18.02 1.13
C THR A 69 1.96 -18.01 2.66
N VAL A 70 2.00 -19.18 3.31
CA VAL A 70 1.89 -19.29 4.77
C VAL A 70 3.03 -18.57 5.51
N GLU A 71 4.24 -18.62 4.97
CA GLU A 71 5.43 -17.94 5.51
C GLU A 71 5.43 -16.42 5.29
N ILE A 72 4.53 -15.92 4.44
CA ILE A 72 4.42 -14.50 4.09
C ILE A 72 2.96 -14.02 4.18
N PRO A 73 2.32 -14.11 5.37
CA PRO A 73 0.87 -14.04 5.53
C PRO A 73 0.24 -12.74 4.99
N ALA A 74 0.86 -11.58 5.28
CA ALA A 74 0.38 -10.29 4.79
C ALA A 74 0.46 -10.18 3.25
N ARG A 75 1.56 -10.66 2.64
CA ARG A 75 1.71 -10.68 1.18
C ARG A 75 0.74 -11.67 0.53
N GLY A 76 0.52 -12.81 1.16
CA GLY A 76 -0.46 -13.81 0.73
C GLY A 76 -1.89 -13.27 0.73
N ASN A 77 -2.29 -12.60 1.80
CA ASN A 77 -3.61 -11.97 1.90
C ASN A 77 -3.78 -10.85 0.87
N GLN A 78 -2.76 -10.03 0.66
CA GLN A 78 -2.76 -9.02 -0.41
C GLN A 78 -2.87 -9.66 -1.80
N ALA A 79 -2.18 -10.78 -2.05
CA ALA A 79 -2.28 -11.51 -3.30
C ALA A 79 -3.69 -12.06 -3.51
N LEU A 80 -4.35 -12.61 -2.48
CA LEU A 80 -5.75 -13.04 -2.55
C LEU A 80 -6.70 -11.87 -2.91
N ASP A 81 -6.50 -10.70 -2.31
CA ASP A 81 -7.29 -9.50 -2.61
C ASP A 81 -7.10 -9.03 -4.07
N ILE A 82 -5.89 -9.13 -4.61
CA ILE A 82 -5.58 -8.75 -5.98
C ILE A 82 -6.07 -9.80 -6.98
N ALA A 83 -5.88 -11.09 -6.70
CA ALA A 83 -6.44 -12.18 -7.49
C ALA A 83 -7.96 -12.01 -7.63
N ARG A 84 -8.66 -11.69 -6.53
CA ARG A 84 -10.08 -11.38 -6.55
C ARG A 84 -10.44 -10.25 -7.52
N ARG A 85 -9.68 -9.15 -7.53
CA ARG A 85 -9.94 -8.01 -8.43
C ARG A 85 -9.79 -8.43 -9.90
N ILE A 86 -8.76 -9.22 -10.19
CA ILE A 86 -8.49 -9.75 -11.54
C ILE A 86 -9.63 -10.69 -11.96
N LEU A 87 -10.07 -11.61 -11.10
CA LEU A 87 -11.17 -12.54 -11.42
C LEU A 87 -12.50 -11.82 -11.61
N LEU A 88 -12.80 -10.79 -10.81
CA LEU A 88 -14.00 -9.95 -11.00
C LEU A 88 -13.94 -9.14 -12.29
N GLU A 89 -12.75 -8.73 -12.73
CA GLU A 89 -12.57 -8.09 -14.03
C GLU A 89 -12.81 -9.08 -15.17
N ALA A 90 -12.25 -10.29 -15.08
CA ALA A 90 -12.47 -11.35 -16.06
C ALA A 90 -13.96 -11.71 -16.20
N GLU A 91 -14.66 -11.80 -15.06
CA GLU A 91 -16.10 -12.03 -15.01
C GLU A 91 -16.89 -10.89 -15.68
N ARG A 92 -16.52 -9.62 -15.40
CA ARG A 92 -17.15 -8.45 -16.04
C ARG A 92 -16.93 -8.41 -17.55
N ARG A 93 -15.80 -8.91 -18.03
CA ARG A 93 -15.48 -9.04 -19.47
C ARG A 93 -16.09 -10.28 -20.13
N GLY A 94 -16.82 -11.11 -19.38
CA GLY A 94 -17.43 -12.33 -19.91
C GLY A 94 -16.42 -13.45 -20.22
N LEU A 95 -15.19 -13.36 -19.73
CA LEU A 95 -14.15 -14.40 -19.89
C LEU A 95 -14.35 -15.57 -18.94
N ARG A 96 -15.27 -15.43 -17.99
CA ARG A 96 -15.62 -16.44 -16.99
C ARG A 96 -17.12 -16.39 -16.67
N PRO A 97 -17.72 -17.48 -16.16
CA PRO A 97 -19.12 -17.49 -15.76
C PRO A 97 -19.42 -16.44 -14.67
N ARG A 98 -20.61 -15.82 -14.74
CA ARG A 98 -21.07 -14.90 -13.70
C ARG A 98 -21.23 -15.62 -12.36
N GLY A 99 -20.83 -14.97 -11.28
CA GLY A 99 -20.88 -15.52 -9.92
C GLY A 99 -19.81 -16.57 -9.62
N SER A 100 -18.87 -16.85 -10.53
CA SER A 100 -17.83 -17.87 -10.32
C SER A 100 -16.65 -17.40 -9.47
N THR A 101 -16.62 -16.13 -9.05
CA THR A 101 -15.52 -15.59 -8.26
C THR A 101 -15.46 -16.25 -6.86
N PRO A 102 -14.44 -17.09 -6.56
CA PRO A 102 -14.44 -17.95 -5.38
C PRO A 102 -13.89 -17.30 -4.11
N SER A 103 -13.36 -16.08 -4.24
CA SER A 103 -12.42 -15.47 -3.29
C SER A 103 -12.99 -15.07 -1.93
N ARG A 104 -14.32 -15.06 -1.74
CA ARG A 104 -14.93 -14.90 -0.40
C ARG A 104 -14.91 -16.20 0.43
N GLN A 105 -14.59 -17.33 -0.20
CA GLN A 105 -14.63 -18.65 0.44
C GLN A 105 -13.27 -19.10 0.99
N VAL A 106 -12.20 -18.32 0.77
CA VAL A 106 -10.86 -18.60 1.29
C VAL A 106 -10.59 -17.73 2.52
N ARG A 107 -10.35 -18.39 3.66
CA ARG A 107 -10.00 -17.71 4.91
C ARG A 107 -8.64 -17.04 4.76
N ARG A 108 -8.53 -15.78 5.19
CA ARG A 108 -7.25 -15.06 5.25
C ARG A 108 -6.28 -15.73 6.23
N HIS A 109 -4.98 -15.52 6.04
CA HIS A 109 -3.98 -15.78 7.07
C HIS A 109 -4.23 -14.88 8.27
N PRO A 110 -3.98 -15.35 9.51
CA PRO A 110 -3.94 -14.46 10.67
C PRO A 110 -2.81 -13.45 10.46
N GLU A 111 -3.15 -12.17 10.41
CA GLU A 111 -2.18 -11.09 10.40
C GLU A 111 -2.00 -10.62 11.84
N LEU A 112 -0.80 -10.75 12.39
CA LEU A 112 -0.47 -10.08 13.64
C LEU A 112 -0.45 -8.58 13.35
N ALA A 113 -1.35 -7.83 13.99
CA ALA A 113 -1.23 -6.38 14.00
C ALA A 113 0.10 -6.04 14.65
N SER A 114 1.10 -5.63 13.86
CA SER A 114 2.31 -5.02 14.40
C SER A 114 1.97 -3.60 14.81
N THR A 115 1.21 -3.47 15.89
CA THR A 115 1.05 -2.22 16.61
C THR A 115 1.90 -2.37 17.85
N ASN A 116 3.21 -2.20 17.70
CA ASN A 116 4.06 -1.84 18.82
C ASN A 116 4.13 -0.30 18.82
N PRO A 117 3.12 0.40 19.35
CA PRO A 117 3.18 1.85 19.43
C PRO A 117 4.40 2.24 20.29
N ALA A 118 5.14 3.25 19.86
CA ALA A 118 6.22 3.78 20.67
C ALA A 118 5.64 4.31 22.00
N ALA A 119 6.24 3.91 23.12
CA ALA A 119 5.93 4.49 24.41
C ALA A 119 6.29 5.98 24.42
N PRO A 120 5.59 6.84 25.18
CA PRO A 120 5.91 8.26 25.28
C PRO A 120 7.37 8.54 25.62
N GLU A 121 7.99 7.69 26.43
CA GLU A 121 9.41 7.72 26.82
C GLU A 121 10.30 7.56 25.58
N ALA A 122 10.06 6.53 24.77
CA ALA A 122 10.81 6.28 23.56
C ALA A 122 10.69 7.43 22.54
N ILE A 123 9.55 8.12 22.51
CA ILE A 123 9.38 9.31 21.65
C ILE A 123 10.26 10.46 22.16
N ARG A 124 10.33 10.67 23.48
CA ARG A 124 11.21 11.69 24.07
C ARG A 124 12.68 11.40 23.77
N ASP A 125 13.12 10.16 23.97
CA ASP A 125 14.49 9.72 23.69
C ASP A 125 14.87 9.98 22.22
N VAL A 126 13.96 9.68 21.28
CA VAL A 126 14.16 9.96 19.86
C VAL A 126 14.31 11.46 19.60
N CYS A 127 13.49 12.31 20.24
CA CYS A 127 13.60 13.76 20.11
C CYS A 127 14.93 14.30 20.66
N GLU A 128 15.41 13.79 21.80
CA GLU A 128 16.71 14.17 22.37
C GLU A 128 17.86 13.80 21.44
N VAL A 129 17.86 12.56 20.90
CA VAL A 129 18.86 12.14 19.90
C VAL A 129 18.80 13.03 18.67
N CYS A 130 17.61 13.40 18.19
CA CYS A 130 17.48 14.32 17.05
C CYS A 130 18.08 15.69 17.34
N GLN A 131 17.90 16.22 18.56
CA GLN A 131 18.49 17.49 18.98
C GLN A 131 20.02 17.42 19.01
N GLN A 132 20.60 16.36 19.57
CA GLN A 132 22.05 16.13 19.61
C GLN A 132 22.65 16.06 18.20
N VAL A 133 21.98 15.35 17.27
CA VAL A 133 22.43 15.28 15.86
C VAL A 133 22.41 16.66 15.20
N ARG A 134 21.37 17.47 15.43
CA ARG A 134 21.29 18.83 14.87
C ARG A 134 22.30 19.78 15.49
N ALA A 135 22.67 19.58 16.75
CA ALA A 135 23.70 20.34 17.45
C ALA A 135 25.13 19.94 17.03
N GLY A 136 25.29 18.85 16.27
CA GLY A 136 26.60 18.31 15.89
C GLY A 136 27.29 17.50 16.99
N GLU A 137 26.56 17.16 18.06
CA GLU A 137 27.06 16.38 19.19
C GLU A 137 27.07 14.87 18.90
N LEU A 138 26.29 14.43 17.91
CA LEU A 138 26.16 13.03 17.52
C LEU A 138 26.10 12.86 16.00
N ASP A 139 27.00 12.04 15.44
CA ASP A 139 27.07 11.77 13.98
C ASP A 139 26.50 10.38 13.63
N VAL A 140 25.18 10.25 13.71
CA VAL A 140 24.46 9.01 13.35
C VAL A 140 23.60 9.17 12.09
N CYS A 141 23.26 10.40 11.71
CA CYS A 141 22.58 10.71 10.46
C CYS A 141 22.69 12.20 10.11
N HIS A 142 22.25 12.56 8.90
CA HIS A 142 22.23 13.94 8.44
C HIS A 142 21.26 14.81 9.28
N PRO A 143 21.63 16.07 9.67
CA PRO A 143 20.78 16.95 10.50
C PRO A 143 19.34 17.16 9.98
N ASN A 144 19.15 17.28 8.67
CA ASN A 144 17.81 17.37 8.06
C ASN A 144 16.95 16.12 8.29
N LEU A 145 17.55 14.94 8.37
CA LEU A 145 16.83 13.70 8.66
C LEU A 145 16.36 13.68 10.13
N ALA A 146 17.22 14.13 11.05
CA ALA A 146 16.86 14.31 12.45
C ALA A 146 15.71 15.33 12.63
N ALA A 147 15.78 16.48 11.95
CA ALA A 147 14.70 17.46 11.96
C ALA A 147 13.36 16.90 11.46
N MET A 148 13.40 16.05 10.43
CA MET A 148 12.20 15.37 9.91
C MET A 148 11.61 14.38 10.93
N PHE A 149 12.44 13.57 11.60
CA PHE A 149 11.96 12.63 12.62
C PHE A 149 11.32 13.34 13.81
N GLU A 150 11.94 14.41 14.30
CA GLU A 150 11.39 15.22 15.38
C GLU A 150 10.06 15.88 14.98
N LEU A 151 9.96 16.42 13.77
CA LEU A 151 8.71 17.00 13.28
C LEU A 151 7.59 15.95 13.17
N ILE A 152 7.91 14.72 12.75
CA ILE A 152 6.95 13.59 12.75
C ILE A 152 6.51 13.26 14.18
N ALA A 153 7.45 13.18 15.12
CA ALA A 153 7.17 12.87 16.52
C ALA A 153 6.25 13.92 17.17
N LEU A 154 6.49 15.21 16.91
CA LEU A 154 5.71 16.31 17.48
C LEU A 154 4.32 16.47 16.86
N THR A 155 4.17 16.21 15.56
CA THR A 155 2.92 16.47 14.82
C THR A 155 2.03 15.24 14.65
N GLY A 156 2.59 14.04 14.82
CA GLY A 156 1.94 12.78 14.47
C GLY A 156 1.52 12.72 13.00
N ALA A 157 2.21 13.45 12.12
CA ALA A 157 1.99 13.39 10.67
C ALA A 157 2.64 12.14 10.08
N ARG A 158 2.16 11.68 8.92
CA ARG A 158 2.80 10.55 8.22
C ARG A 158 4.15 11.01 7.66
N LEU A 159 5.10 10.08 7.58
CA LEU A 159 6.40 10.33 6.93
C LEU A 159 6.25 10.98 5.55
N SER A 160 5.33 10.49 4.72
CA SER A 160 5.09 11.07 3.38
C SER A 160 4.53 12.49 3.43
N GLU A 161 3.75 12.82 4.46
CA GLU A 161 3.16 14.16 4.62
C GLU A 161 4.24 15.19 4.97
N ILE A 162 5.19 14.82 5.83
CA ILE A 162 6.32 15.70 6.19
C ILE A 162 7.36 15.77 5.07
N ARG A 163 7.71 14.64 4.46
CA ARG A 163 8.69 14.60 3.35
C ARG A 163 8.25 15.45 2.16
N ASP A 164 6.96 15.47 1.87
CA ASP A 164 6.39 16.21 0.73
C ASP A 164 5.87 17.61 1.15
N LEU A 165 6.21 18.09 2.36
CA LEU A 165 5.81 19.40 2.88
C LEU A 165 6.61 20.52 2.21
N GLU A 166 5.90 21.55 1.73
CA GLU A 166 6.48 22.75 1.15
C GLU A 166 6.32 23.94 2.09
N TRP A 167 7.25 24.90 2.07
CA TRP A 167 7.12 26.16 2.83
C TRP A 167 5.81 26.90 2.56
N SER A 168 5.27 26.80 1.33
CA SER A 168 3.98 27.39 0.96
C SER A 168 2.79 26.84 1.76
N CYS A 169 2.98 25.72 2.47
CA CYS A 169 2.00 25.04 3.32
C CYS A 169 2.17 25.33 4.82
N VAL A 170 3.22 26.06 5.22
CA VAL A 170 3.51 26.41 6.61
C VAL A 170 2.93 27.78 6.93
N ARG A 171 2.19 27.89 8.03
CA ARG A 171 1.63 29.15 8.54
C ARG A 171 2.03 29.28 10.00
N LEU A 172 2.98 30.14 10.33
CA LEU A 172 3.41 30.30 11.72
C LEU A 172 2.59 31.35 12.48
N ASP A 173 1.93 32.24 11.74
CA ASP A 173 1.27 33.42 12.31
C ASP A 173 -0.27 33.33 12.30
N GLU A 174 -0.84 32.13 12.16
CA GLU A 174 -2.30 31.91 12.18
C GLU A 174 -2.84 31.83 13.62
N GLY A 175 -2.97 32.99 14.27
CA GLY A 175 -3.60 33.11 15.59
C GLY A 175 -2.69 32.70 16.75
N ALA A 176 -3.14 31.76 17.59
CA ALA A 176 -2.42 31.33 18.80
C ALA A 176 -1.48 30.12 18.59
N HIS A 177 -1.33 29.64 17.36
CA HIS A 177 -0.55 28.45 17.01
C HIS A 177 -0.09 28.49 15.55
N GLY A 178 0.95 27.71 15.23
CA GLY A 178 1.34 27.43 13.85
C GLY A 178 0.48 26.33 13.23
N VAL A 179 0.36 26.31 11.90
CA VAL A 179 -0.42 25.35 11.13
C VAL A 179 0.38 24.81 9.95
N LEU A 180 0.38 23.48 9.78
CA LEU A 180 0.82 22.80 8.56
C LEU A 180 -0.40 22.35 7.75
N ARG A 181 -0.50 22.82 6.50
CA ARG A 181 -1.54 22.41 5.56
C ARG A 181 -1.05 21.31 4.61
N LEU A 182 -1.46 20.08 4.87
CA LEU A 182 -1.01 18.90 4.13
C LEU A 182 -1.83 18.72 2.83
N ARG A 183 -1.19 18.95 1.68
CA ARG A 183 -1.82 18.91 0.35
C ARG A 183 -2.12 17.49 -0.15
N ARG A 184 -1.32 16.49 0.23
CA ARG A 184 -1.52 15.08 -0.14
C ARG A 184 -1.93 14.27 1.08
N HIS A 185 -3.21 13.94 1.17
CA HIS A 185 -3.73 13.01 2.17
C HIS A 185 -4.15 11.70 1.49
N LYS A 186 -3.80 10.55 2.10
CA LYS A 186 -4.13 9.20 1.57
C LYS A 186 -5.63 9.02 1.36
N THR A 187 -6.44 9.70 2.16
CA THR A 187 -7.89 9.75 2.00
C THR A 187 -8.24 10.95 1.13
N VAL A 188 -8.65 10.68 -0.11
CA VAL A 188 -9.02 11.69 -1.11
C VAL A 188 -10.03 12.68 -0.50
N ARG A 189 -9.78 13.98 -0.68
CA ARG A 189 -10.68 15.15 -0.45
C ARG A 189 -10.60 15.96 0.86
N ARG A 190 -9.59 15.82 1.71
CA ARG A 190 -9.38 16.81 2.79
C ARG A 190 -7.93 17.25 2.85
N ILE A 191 -7.70 18.57 2.81
CA ILE A 191 -6.45 19.17 3.30
C ILE A 191 -6.33 18.70 4.75
N GLY A 192 -5.28 17.95 5.05
CA GLY A 192 -4.99 17.59 6.43
C GLY A 192 -4.45 18.82 7.14
N GLU A 193 -4.99 19.18 8.28
CA GLU A 193 -4.46 20.27 9.10
C GLU A 193 -3.76 19.69 10.32
N LYS A 194 -2.54 20.15 10.58
CA LYS A 194 -1.79 19.85 11.81
C LYS A 194 -1.44 21.15 12.50
N ARG A 195 -1.88 21.29 13.75
CA ARG A 195 -1.50 22.42 14.60
C ARG A 195 -0.15 22.15 15.24
N ILE A 196 0.68 23.17 15.30
CA ILE A 196 1.97 23.18 16.00
C ILE A 196 1.84 24.25 17.07
N VAL A 197 2.05 23.87 18.33
CA VAL A 197 2.07 24.76 19.49
C VAL A 197 3.53 25.01 19.87
#